data_AF-A0A7S0QYP9-F1
#
_entry.id   AF-A0A7S0QYP9-F1
#
_cell.length_a   1.000
_cell.length_b   1.000
_cell.length_c   1.000
_cell.angle_alpha   90.00
_cell.angle_beta   90.00
_cell.angle_gamma   90.00
#
_symmetry.space_group_name_H-M   'P 1'
#
loop_
_entity.id
_entity.type
_entity.pdbx_description
1 polymer ?
#
loop_
_entity_poly.entity_id
_entity_poly.type
_entity_poly.pdbx_seq_one_letter_code
_entity_poly.pdbx_strand_id
1 'polypeptide(L)'
;MYNNLGLCGDVSMLSMFIAYGPPVDGRGTNLGIACETLVPPYTFAEKLSAPDGRIPVYDPMTWDPNSQGDYFGEAVALSSEGGYLAVGAAYHDDQALDSGSVYLYSLGPAGTTLVEKITSHDAAQYDGFGSSVAFKGEAHLAVGARSDGAGSVSLYSLDGATGAPTLVQKISFEAASAGSYCGSAVAMSEDGYLAVGCRYFPSRGAVFLYSLNSVTGAATFVARIDSSGQYSFGRAVALSGNGLLAVAGGAYTYLYSITATGTTSLTTLSSSSSSPVAFGVSAAPSDQQYVVHSSYTGSTSSQQVVYLSHYNSTTGYTSTTQTVYRPPDGVN
;
A
#
# COMPACT_ATOMS: atom_id res chain seq x y z
N MET A 1 -8.93 12.43 -0.42
CA MET A 1 -9.01 11.06 -0.97
C MET A 1 -7.59 10.62 -1.19
N TYR A 2 -7.11 9.73 -0.33
CA TYR A 2 -5.75 9.23 -0.32
C TYR A 2 -5.85 7.72 -0.53
N ASN A 3 -5.70 7.25 -1.77
CA ASN A 3 -5.84 5.83 -2.06
C ASN A 3 -4.44 5.18 -2.05
N ASN A 4 -4.25 4.17 -1.23
CA ASN A 4 -3.10 3.26 -1.28
C ASN A 4 -3.60 1.94 -1.89
N LEU A 5 -3.20 1.69 -3.13
CA LEU A 5 -3.54 0.48 -3.90
C LEU A 5 -2.30 -0.44 -3.88
N GLY A 6 -2.44 -1.65 -3.36
CA GLY A 6 -1.45 -2.71 -3.49
C GLY A 6 -1.66 -3.51 -4.77
N LEU A 7 -0.60 -4.02 -5.39
CA LEU A 7 -0.63 -5.02 -6.46
C LEU A 7 0.29 -6.18 -6.07
N CYS A 8 -0.16 -7.43 -6.25
CA CYS A 8 0.65 -8.63 -6.03
C CYS A 8 1.51 -8.97 -7.27
N GLY A 9 2.68 -9.54 -7.01
CA GLY A 9 3.82 -9.65 -7.94
C GLY A 9 3.87 -10.89 -8.83
N ASP A 10 2.74 -11.48 -9.23
CA ASP A 10 2.76 -12.60 -10.16
C ASP A 10 1.53 -12.60 -11.08
N VAL A 11 1.76 -12.67 -12.40
CA VAL A 11 0.79 -12.24 -13.44
C VAL A 11 0.42 -13.37 -14.41
N SER A 12 0.17 -14.57 -13.89
CA SER A 12 -0.25 -15.68 -14.76
C SER A 12 -1.74 -15.61 -15.16
N MET A 13 -2.63 -15.01 -14.36
CA MET A 13 -3.99 -14.59 -14.77
C MET A 13 -4.49 -13.46 -13.86
N LEU A 14 -5.02 -12.39 -14.46
CA LEU A 14 -5.47 -11.18 -13.75
C LEU A 14 -6.96 -11.34 -13.39
N SER A 15 -7.28 -11.47 -12.09
CA SER A 15 -8.65 -11.30 -11.58
C SER A 15 -8.70 -10.04 -10.73
N MET A 16 -9.42 -9.03 -11.20
CA MET A 16 -9.52 -7.71 -10.56
C MET A 16 -10.75 -7.65 -9.65
N PHE A 17 -10.55 -7.37 -8.37
CA PHE A 17 -11.65 -7.18 -7.41
C PHE A 17 -11.62 -5.75 -6.86
N ILE A 18 -12.80 -5.16 -6.70
CA ILE A 18 -12.99 -3.79 -6.23
C ILE A 18 -13.79 -3.88 -4.92
N ALA A 19 -13.16 -3.53 -3.80
CA ALA A 19 -13.88 -3.38 -2.54
C ALA A 19 -14.54 -1.99 -2.47
N TYR A 20 -15.84 -1.96 -2.18
CA TYR A 20 -16.61 -0.73 -1.94
C TYR A 20 -17.08 -0.70 -0.48
N GLY A 21 -16.70 0.35 0.26
CA GLY A 21 -17.41 0.78 1.48
C GLY A 21 -18.44 1.89 1.16
N PRO A 22 -19.49 2.07 1.99
CA PRO A 22 -20.43 3.17 1.82
C PRO A 22 -19.72 4.53 2.01
N PRO A 23 -20.04 5.55 1.18
CA PRO A 23 -19.43 6.86 1.29
C PRO A 23 -19.93 7.59 2.54
N VAL A 24 -19.00 8.12 3.34
CA VAL A 24 -19.33 9.11 4.38
C VAL A 24 -18.68 10.43 3.95
N ASP A 25 -19.52 11.44 3.70
CA ASP A 25 -19.18 12.85 3.42
C ASP A 25 -18.53 13.22 2.07
N GLY A 26 -18.89 12.52 0.98
CA GLY A 26 -18.48 12.93 -0.37
C GLY A 26 -16.96 12.76 -0.65
N ARG A 27 -16.24 12.14 0.28
CA ARG A 27 -14.87 11.66 0.13
C ARG A 27 -14.94 10.16 -0.14
N GLY A 28 -14.60 9.78 -1.37
CA GLY A 28 -14.69 8.40 -1.86
C GLY A 28 -13.82 7.43 -1.07
N THR A 29 -14.24 6.17 -1.10
CA THR A 29 -13.59 5.01 -0.52
C THR A 29 -12.32 4.62 -1.28
N ASN A 30 -11.42 3.93 -0.60
CA ASN A 30 -10.17 3.46 -1.18
C ASN A 30 -10.37 2.17 -1.97
N LEU A 31 -9.81 2.18 -3.18
CA LEU A 31 -9.73 1.05 -4.10
C LEU A 31 -8.57 0.15 -3.64
N GLY A 32 -8.72 -1.19 -3.66
CA GLY A 32 -7.62 -2.14 -3.42
C GLY A 32 -7.69 -3.24 -4.49
N ILE A 33 -6.55 -3.66 -5.06
CA ILE A 33 -6.49 -4.72 -6.07
C ILE A 33 -5.77 -5.93 -5.46
N ALA A 34 -6.32 -7.13 -5.63
CA ALA A 34 -5.65 -8.39 -5.36
C ALA A 34 -5.22 -9.04 -6.69
N CYS A 35 -4.09 -9.74 -6.73
CA CYS A 35 -3.69 -10.60 -7.85
C CYS A 35 -3.30 -11.98 -7.30
N GLU A 36 -3.53 -13.01 -8.11
CA GLU A 36 -3.49 -14.41 -7.72
C GLU A 36 -2.40 -15.16 -8.52
N THR A 37 -1.66 -16.07 -7.87
CA THR A 37 -0.99 -17.19 -8.53
C THR A 37 -1.93 -18.39 -8.54
N LEU A 38 -2.34 -18.83 -9.73
CA LEU A 38 -3.25 -19.96 -9.88
C LEU A 38 -2.55 -21.27 -9.51
N VAL A 39 -2.87 -21.83 -8.34
CA VAL A 39 -2.55 -23.22 -8.01
C VAL A 39 -3.87 -24.01 -7.96
N PRO A 40 -4.20 -24.83 -8.98
CA PRO A 40 -5.39 -25.69 -8.91
C PRO A 40 -5.27 -26.69 -7.75
N PRO A 41 -6.37 -27.05 -7.05
CA PRO A 41 -7.78 -26.92 -7.47
C PRO A 41 -8.55 -25.75 -6.85
N TYR A 42 -7.91 -24.84 -6.10
CA TYR A 42 -8.62 -23.78 -5.39
C TYR A 42 -8.50 -22.46 -6.17
N THR A 43 -9.63 -21.92 -6.60
CA THR A 43 -9.70 -20.59 -7.25
C THR A 43 -10.27 -19.58 -6.24
N PHE A 44 -9.69 -18.39 -6.15
CA PHE A 44 -10.18 -17.29 -5.29
C PHE A 44 -11.65 -16.93 -5.59
N ALA A 45 -12.11 -17.14 -6.83
CA ALA A 45 -13.52 -16.99 -7.21
C ALA A 45 -14.49 -17.87 -6.40
N GLU A 46 -14.06 -19.04 -5.92
CA GLU A 46 -14.88 -19.90 -5.06
C GLU A 46 -14.79 -19.51 -3.57
N LYS A 47 -13.72 -18.84 -3.14
CA LYS A 47 -13.52 -18.40 -1.74
C LYS A 47 -14.28 -17.11 -1.41
N LEU A 48 -14.77 -16.40 -2.43
CA LEU A 48 -15.35 -15.06 -2.36
C LEU A 48 -16.82 -14.98 -2.79
N SER A 49 -17.50 -16.12 -2.91
CA SER A 49 -18.89 -16.19 -3.36
C SER A 49 -19.88 -15.66 -2.31
N ALA A 50 -19.83 -14.37 -2.01
CA ALA A 50 -21.03 -13.58 -1.80
C ALA A 50 -21.56 -13.15 -3.19
N PRO A 51 -22.87 -13.25 -3.47
CA PRO A 51 -23.46 -12.93 -4.78
C PRO A 51 -23.18 -11.51 -5.31
N ASP A 52 -22.60 -10.62 -4.51
CA ASP A 52 -22.29 -9.23 -4.83
C ASP A 52 -20.78 -8.90 -4.89
N GLY A 53 -19.89 -9.90 -4.75
CA GLY A 53 -18.43 -9.74 -4.88
C GLY A 53 -17.78 -8.91 -3.76
N ARG A 54 -18.47 -8.70 -2.63
CA ARG A 54 -17.93 -8.00 -1.47
C ARG A 54 -17.26 -8.99 -0.53
N ILE A 55 -16.11 -8.61 0.05
CA ILE A 55 -15.61 -9.25 1.28
C ILE A 55 -16.41 -8.63 2.42
N PRO A 56 -17.30 -9.38 3.11
CA PRO A 56 -17.94 -8.88 4.31
C PRO A 56 -16.89 -8.86 5.42
N VAL A 57 -16.10 -7.80 5.45
CA VAL A 57 -15.31 -7.44 6.63
C VAL A 57 -16.32 -6.90 7.64
N TYR A 58 -16.93 -7.82 8.38
CA TYR A 58 -17.75 -7.45 9.53
C TYR A 58 -16.78 -6.93 10.59
N ASP A 59 -16.76 -5.61 10.72
CA ASP A 59 -16.32 -5.01 11.95
C ASP A 59 -17.35 -5.38 13.04
N PRO A 60 -16.94 -5.98 14.16
CA PRO A 60 -17.76 -5.97 15.35
C PRO A 60 -17.99 -4.55 15.91
N MET A 61 -17.56 -3.47 15.24
CA MET A 61 -18.27 -2.18 15.28
C MET A 61 -19.72 -2.44 14.90
N THR A 62 -20.52 -2.73 15.93
CA THR A 62 -21.77 -2.01 16.09
C THR A 62 -21.52 -0.60 15.59
N TRP A 63 -22.15 -0.20 14.49
CA TRP A 63 -22.17 1.16 13.98
C TRP A 63 -22.19 2.13 15.18
N ASP A 64 -21.02 2.64 15.56
CA ASP A 64 -20.90 3.60 16.65
C ASP A 64 -21.00 4.94 15.94
N PRO A 65 -22.09 5.70 16.15
CA PRO A 65 -22.20 7.03 15.57
C PRO A 65 -21.05 7.97 16.01
N ASN A 66 -20.20 7.58 16.97
CA ASN A 66 -19.00 8.32 17.39
C ASN A 66 -17.72 7.93 16.63
N SER A 67 -17.69 6.86 15.81
CA SER A 67 -16.53 6.48 14.97
C SER A 67 -16.45 7.28 13.66
N GLN A 68 -17.14 8.43 13.61
CA GLN A 68 -17.11 9.38 12.50
C GLN A 68 -15.72 10.01 12.41
N GLY A 69 -14.82 9.39 11.66
CA GLY A 69 -13.49 9.94 11.43
C GLY A 69 -12.33 9.01 11.72
N ASP A 70 -12.56 7.71 11.97
CA ASP A 70 -11.48 6.75 12.28
C ASP A 70 -10.74 6.23 11.02
N TYR A 71 -11.32 6.51 9.84
CA TYR A 71 -10.84 6.11 8.51
C TYR A 71 -10.48 4.62 8.39
N PHE A 72 -11.33 3.73 8.89
CA PHE A 72 -11.21 2.30 8.58
C PHE A 72 -11.21 2.09 7.05
N GLY A 73 -10.22 1.35 6.54
CA GLY A 73 -9.98 1.21 5.10
C GLY A 73 -9.07 2.29 4.51
N GLU A 74 -8.41 3.10 5.34
CA GLU A 74 -7.42 4.07 4.86
C GLU A 74 -6.25 3.37 4.14
N ALA A 75 -5.85 2.20 4.61
CA ALA A 75 -4.90 1.34 3.95
C ALA A 75 -5.40 -0.10 3.96
N VAL A 76 -5.16 -0.83 2.88
CA VAL A 76 -5.51 -2.25 2.76
C VAL A 76 -4.36 -3.02 2.12
N ALA A 77 -4.07 -4.20 2.63
CA ALA A 77 -3.12 -5.12 2.02
C ALA A 77 -3.62 -6.56 2.14
N LEU A 78 -3.34 -7.36 1.11
CA LEU A 78 -3.60 -8.79 1.08
C LEU A 78 -2.24 -9.51 1.06
N SER A 79 -2.13 -10.62 1.80
CA SER A 79 -0.97 -11.50 1.73
C SER A 79 -0.92 -12.26 0.39
N SER A 80 0.25 -12.80 0.03
CA SER A 80 0.54 -13.33 -1.31
C SER A 80 -0.37 -14.50 -1.73
N GLU A 81 -0.76 -15.35 -0.78
CA GLU A 81 -1.65 -16.51 -0.97
C GLU A 81 -3.11 -16.16 -0.60
N GLY A 82 -3.37 -14.90 -0.23
CA GLY A 82 -4.69 -14.43 0.17
C GLY A 82 -5.18 -15.04 1.48
N GLY A 83 -4.26 -15.48 2.35
CA GLY A 83 -4.58 -16.01 3.67
C GLY A 83 -4.95 -14.93 4.68
N TYR A 84 -4.43 -13.71 4.51
CA TYR A 84 -4.62 -12.59 5.43
C TYR A 84 -4.96 -11.29 4.71
N LEU A 85 -5.82 -10.49 5.36
CA LEU A 85 -6.18 -9.14 4.98
C LEU A 85 -5.87 -8.19 6.14
N ALA A 86 -5.04 -7.18 5.90
CA ALA A 86 -4.80 -6.10 6.85
C ALA A 86 -5.57 -4.85 6.43
N VAL A 87 -6.27 -4.22 7.37
CA VAL A 87 -7.03 -2.98 7.14
C VAL A 87 -6.63 -1.94 8.19
N GLY A 88 -6.09 -0.81 7.74
CA GLY A 88 -5.73 0.32 8.59
C GLY A 88 -6.91 1.24 8.89
N ALA A 89 -6.94 1.74 10.11
CA ALA A 89 -7.83 2.78 10.60
C ALA A 89 -6.98 3.81 11.34
N ALA A 90 -6.31 4.70 10.59
CA ALA A 90 -5.20 5.48 11.15
C ALA A 90 -5.63 6.54 12.16
N TYR A 91 -6.92 6.83 12.24
CA TYR A 91 -7.47 7.84 13.15
C TYR A 91 -8.36 7.21 14.23
N HIS A 92 -8.31 5.88 14.38
CA HIS A 92 -9.08 5.22 15.42
C HIS A 92 -8.57 5.58 16.82
N ASP A 93 -9.50 5.99 17.68
CA ASP A 93 -9.28 6.43 19.06
C ASP A 93 -9.20 5.26 20.05
N ASP A 94 -8.18 4.40 19.95
CA ASP A 94 -8.04 3.26 20.89
C ASP A 94 -7.20 3.58 22.13
N GLN A 95 -5.88 3.70 21.96
CA GLN A 95 -4.94 3.93 23.07
C GLN A 95 -4.72 5.42 23.35
N ALA A 96 -4.86 6.26 22.32
CA ALA A 96 -4.88 7.72 22.39
C ALA A 96 -5.70 8.29 21.21
N LEU A 97 -6.07 9.57 21.30
CA LEU A 97 -6.81 10.27 20.23
C LEU A 97 -6.01 10.21 18.91
N ASP A 98 -6.67 9.76 17.84
CA ASP A 98 -6.15 9.57 16.49
C ASP A 98 -4.83 8.76 16.46
N SER A 99 -4.63 7.86 17.43
CA SER A 99 -3.42 7.03 17.49
C SER A 99 -3.39 5.95 16.42
N GLY A 100 -4.56 5.49 15.99
CA GLY A 100 -4.73 4.57 14.88
C GLY A 100 -4.65 3.09 15.26
N SER A 101 -5.07 2.24 14.35
CA SER A 101 -5.12 0.79 14.51
C SER A 101 -5.02 0.05 13.17
N VAL A 102 -4.64 -1.22 13.22
CA VAL A 102 -4.73 -2.14 12.07
C VAL A 102 -5.51 -3.38 12.46
N TYR A 103 -6.45 -3.78 11.63
CA TYR A 103 -7.24 -4.98 11.81
C TYR A 103 -6.70 -6.06 10.88
N LEU A 104 -6.20 -7.14 11.46
CA LEU A 104 -5.71 -8.30 10.73
C LEU A 104 -6.78 -9.38 10.71
N TYR A 105 -7.24 -9.73 9.52
CA TYR A 105 -8.22 -10.79 9.29
C TYR A 105 -7.56 -11.98 8.63
N SER A 106 -7.99 -13.19 8.97
CA SER A 106 -7.70 -14.40 8.21
C SER A 106 -8.85 -14.72 7.28
N LEU A 107 -8.53 -15.08 6.04
CA LEU A 107 -9.46 -15.40 4.98
C LEU A 107 -9.46 -16.91 4.70
N GLY A 108 -10.43 -17.60 5.31
CA GLY A 108 -10.59 -19.04 5.20
C GLY A 108 -11.81 -19.44 4.37
N PRO A 109 -11.93 -20.73 4.00
CA PRO A 109 -13.15 -21.27 3.41
C PRO A 109 -14.36 -21.20 4.37
N ALA A 110 -14.12 -21.04 5.68
CA ALA A 110 -15.16 -20.81 6.68
C ALA A 110 -15.58 -19.33 6.79
N GLY A 111 -15.01 -18.44 5.97
CA GLY A 111 -15.28 -17.01 5.98
C GLY A 111 -14.10 -16.17 6.48
N THR A 112 -14.39 -14.88 6.72
CA THR A 112 -13.44 -13.89 7.24
C THR A 112 -13.52 -13.87 8.77
N THR A 113 -12.38 -14.01 9.45
CA THR A 113 -12.31 -13.93 10.91
C THR A 113 -11.24 -12.93 11.33
N LEU A 114 -11.57 -12.05 12.28
CA LEU A 114 -10.60 -11.14 12.88
C LEU A 114 -9.60 -11.96 13.70
N VAL A 115 -8.32 -11.87 13.35
CA VAL A 115 -7.21 -12.48 14.09
C VAL A 115 -6.85 -11.56 15.26
N GLU A 116 -6.54 -10.30 14.94
CA GLU A 116 -6.12 -9.32 15.94
C GLU A 116 -6.41 -7.89 15.48
N LYS A 117 -6.73 -7.01 16.45
CA LYS A 117 -6.64 -5.56 16.29
C LYS A 117 -5.29 -5.12 16.86
N ILE A 118 -4.39 -4.73 15.97
CA ILE A 118 -3.04 -4.30 16.26
C ILE A 118 -3.03 -2.80 16.55
N THR A 119 -2.52 -2.42 17.71
CA THR A 119 -2.24 -1.03 18.09
C THR A 119 -0.75 -0.82 18.32
N SER A 120 -0.29 0.43 18.23
CA SER A 120 1.10 0.75 18.54
C SER A 120 1.35 0.59 20.06
N HIS A 121 2.46 -0.03 20.44
CA HIS A 121 2.82 -0.22 21.85
C HIS A 121 3.12 1.10 22.57
N ASP A 122 3.60 2.08 21.82
CA ASP A 122 3.93 3.43 22.28
C ASP A 122 3.00 4.49 21.68
N ALA A 123 1.74 4.10 21.43
CA ALA A 123 0.72 4.96 20.85
C ALA A 123 0.62 6.32 21.56
N ALA A 124 0.81 7.39 20.79
CA ALA A 124 0.60 8.75 21.19
C ALA A 124 -0.48 9.43 20.33
N GLN A 125 -0.84 10.64 20.75
CA GLN A 125 -1.87 11.41 20.10
C GLN A 125 -1.49 11.72 18.64
N TYR A 126 -2.40 11.45 17.71
CA TYR A 126 -2.26 11.76 16.28
C TYR A 126 -1.17 10.98 15.53
N ASP A 127 -0.64 9.87 16.06
CA ASP A 127 0.45 9.11 15.43
C ASP A 127 0.08 8.50 14.07
N GLY A 128 -1.19 8.19 13.85
CA GLY A 128 -1.64 7.70 12.56
C GLY A 128 -1.24 6.24 12.27
N PHE A 129 -1.16 5.37 13.28
CA PHE A 129 -0.77 3.97 13.10
C PHE A 129 -1.78 3.23 12.20
N GLY A 130 -1.30 2.54 11.16
CA GLY A 130 -2.17 1.96 10.13
C GLY A 130 -2.38 2.85 8.91
N SER A 131 -1.69 3.99 8.83
CA SER A 131 -1.68 4.88 7.65
C SER A 131 -1.22 4.22 6.35
N SER A 132 -0.43 3.15 6.46
CA SER A 132 -0.06 2.29 5.34
C SER A 132 0.21 0.87 5.85
N VAL A 133 -0.07 -0.14 5.03
CA VAL A 133 0.15 -1.55 5.36
C VAL A 133 0.70 -2.29 4.14
N ALA A 134 1.59 -3.27 4.35
CA ALA A 134 2.09 -4.15 3.29
C ALA A 134 2.50 -5.51 3.86
N PHE A 135 2.31 -6.57 3.06
CA PHE A 135 2.77 -7.92 3.38
C PHE A 135 4.01 -8.32 2.57
N LYS A 136 4.81 -9.21 3.15
CA LYS A 136 5.71 -10.11 2.42
C LYS A 136 5.30 -11.54 2.73
N GLY A 137 4.86 -12.27 1.72
CA GLY A 137 4.33 -13.60 1.88
C GLY A 137 3.12 -13.64 2.83
N GLU A 138 2.99 -14.76 3.53
CA GLU A 138 2.02 -14.98 4.61
C GLU A 138 2.59 -14.69 6.02
N ALA A 139 3.85 -14.27 6.11
CA ALA A 139 4.60 -14.31 7.37
C ALA A 139 4.97 -12.93 7.93
N HIS A 140 5.05 -11.88 7.10
CA HIS A 140 5.57 -10.58 7.54
C HIS A 140 4.63 -9.45 7.13
N LEU A 141 4.37 -8.55 8.07
CA LEU A 141 3.51 -7.38 7.91
C LEU A 141 4.28 -6.12 8.31
N ALA A 142 4.25 -5.09 7.46
CA ALA A 142 4.71 -3.75 7.76
C ALA A 142 3.52 -2.82 7.97
N VAL A 143 3.57 -1.98 9.02
CA VAL A 143 2.57 -0.98 9.33
C VAL A 143 3.22 0.38 9.52
N GLY A 144 2.76 1.39 8.78
CA GLY A 144 3.25 2.76 8.90
C GLY A 144 2.43 3.61 9.87
N ALA A 145 3.11 4.50 10.60
CA ALA A 145 2.54 5.58 11.39
C ALA A 145 3.15 6.90 10.94
N ARG A 146 2.54 7.57 9.94
CA ARG A 146 3.14 8.73 9.28
C ARG A 146 3.34 9.96 10.18
N SER A 147 2.62 10.05 11.28
CA SER A 147 2.58 11.23 12.15
C SER A 147 3.24 11.01 13.51
N ASP A 148 3.76 9.80 13.77
CA ASP A 148 4.57 9.46 14.93
C ASP A 148 5.94 10.18 14.85
N GLY A 149 6.00 11.41 15.34
CA GLY A 149 7.15 12.30 15.22
C GLY A 149 7.50 12.59 13.75
N ALA A 150 8.61 12.02 13.27
CA ALA A 150 9.01 12.11 11.86
C ALA A 150 8.30 11.09 10.95
N GLY A 151 7.57 10.17 11.58
CA GLY A 151 6.95 8.99 11.00
C GLY A 151 7.75 7.72 11.30
N SER A 152 7.07 6.59 11.48
CA SER A 152 7.66 5.30 11.83
C SER A 152 7.06 4.15 11.01
N VAL A 153 7.75 3.01 11.00
CA VAL A 153 7.23 1.74 10.45
C VAL A 153 7.48 0.61 11.44
N SER A 154 6.43 -0.08 11.83
CA SER A 154 6.49 -1.28 12.67
C SER A 154 6.43 -2.53 11.80
N LEU A 155 7.33 -3.48 12.05
CA LEU A 155 7.43 -4.77 11.38
C LEU A 155 6.99 -5.88 12.31
N TYR A 156 6.09 -6.72 11.82
CA TYR A 156 5.52 -7.84 12.55
C TYR A 156 5.83 -9.15 11.82
N SER A 157 6.16 -10.18 12.59
CA SER A 157 6.16 -11.57 12.15
C SER A 157 4.84 -12.20 12.58
N LEU A 158 4.19 -12.92 11.68
CA LEU A 158 2.94 -13.64 11.95
C LEU A 158 3.25 -15.09 12.29
N ASP A 159 2.61 -15.60 13.34
CA ASP A 159 2.67 -17.01 13.65
C ASP A 159 2.01 -17.84 12.54
N GLY A 160 2.71 -18.86 12.03
CA GLY A 160 2.24 -19.64 10.88
C GLY A 160 1.00 -20.50 11.15
N ALA A 161 0.65 -20.74 12.42
CA ALA A 161 -0.52 -21.53 12.78
C ALA A 161 -1.75 -20.68 13.10
N THR A 162 -1.55 -19.53 13.73
CA THR A 162 -2.62 -18.68 14.27
C THR A 162 -2.76 -17.33 13.58
N GLY A 163 -1.73 -16.89 12.84
CA GLY A 163 -1.63 -15.55 12.28
C GLY A 163 -1.32 -14.46 13.32
N ALA A 164 -1.09 -14.83 14.58
CA ALA A 164 -0.86 -13.87 15.65
C ALA A 164 0.39 -13.01 15.37
N PRO A 165 0.27 -11.69 15.26
CA PRO A 165 1.38 -10.78 15.01
C PRO A 165 2.28 -10.61 16.24
N THR A 166 3.59 -10.69 16.03
CA THR A 166 4.62 -10.34 17.01
C THR A 166 5.45 -9.19 16.47
N LEU A 167 5.55 -8.08 17.22
CA LEU A 167 6.40 -6.96 16.84
C LEU A 167 7.87 -7.37 16.84
N VAL A 168 8.51 -7.27 15.68
CA VAL A 168 9.93 -7.60 15.46
C VAL A 168 10.79 -6.36 15.61
N GLN A 169 10.35 -5.25 15.02
CA GLN A 169 11.14 -4.03 14.94
C GLN A 169 10.24 -2.82 14.71
N LYS A 170 10.58 -1.69 15.34
CA LYS A 170 10.09 -0.36 14.95
C LYS A 170 11.24 0.41 14.30
N ILE A 171 11.01 0.90 13.08
CA ILE A 171 11.99 1.65 12.29
C ILE A 171 11.78 3.14 12.53
N SER A 172 12.87 3.82 12.89
CA SER A 172 12.98 5.28 12.88
C SER A 172 13.96 5.71 11.80
N PHE A 173 13.77 6.90 11.25
CA PHE A 173 14.51 7.37 10.08
C PHE A 173 15.52 8.43 10.47
N GLU A 174 16.81 8.14 10.31
CA GLU A 174 17.87 9.10 10.62
C GLU A 174 17.73 10.38 9.81
N ALA A 175 18.02 11.52 10.46
CA ALA A 175 17.88 12.87 9.92
C ALA A 175 16.44 13.28 9.53
N ALA A 176 15.42 12.47 9.84
CA ALA A 176 14.03 12.84 9.61
C ALA A 176 13.56 13.76 10.74
N SER A 177 12.90 14.86 10.38
CA SER A 177 12.28 15.77 11.35
C SER A 177 10.78 15.53 11.44
N ALA A 178 10.16 16.02 12.51
CA ALA A 178 8.71 16.00 12.65
C ALA A 178 8.03 16.53 11.37
N GLY A 179 7.00 15.81 10.91
CA GLY A 179 6.30 16.13 9.65
C GLY A 179 6.97 15.61 8.37
N SER A 180 8.06 14.84 8.45
CA SER A 180 8.66 14.18 7.27
C SER A 180 7.74 13.13 6.63
N TYR A 181 6.77 12.62 7.41
CA TYR A 181 5.79 11.62 7.02
C TYR A 181 6.42 10.35 6.48
N CYS A 182 7.48 9.88 7.15
CA CYS A 182 8.02 8.56 6.90
C CYS A 182 7.01 7.47 7.29
N GLY A 183 6.88 6.43 6.48
CA GLY A 183 5.84 5.42 6.69
C GLY A 183 4.46 5.86 6.15
N SER A 184 4.36 6.97 5.41
CA SER A 184 3.12 7.33 4.71
C SER A 184 2.77 6.38 3.56
N ALA A 185 3.78 5.67 3.05
CA ALA A 185 3.63 4.62 2.07
C ALA A 185 4.68 3.54 2.35
N VAL A 186 4.28 2.27 2.33
CA VAL A 186 5.17 1.13 2.50
C VAL A 186 4.89 0.12 1.40
N ALA A 187 5.93 -0.55 0.92
CA ALA A 187 5.81 -1.68 0.00
C ALA A 187 6.87 -2.71 0.35
N MET A 188 6.49 -3.98 0.37
CA MET A 188 7.41 -5.10 0.58
C MET A 188 7.44 -5.98 -0.67
N SER A 189 8.58 -6.62 -0.95
CA SER A 189 8.71 -7.60 -2.02
C SER A 189 9.00 -8.99 -1.48
N GLU A 190 8.63 -10.00 -2.28
CA GLU A 190 8.95 -11.40 -1.98
C GLU A 190 10.45 -11.67 -1.89
N ASP A 191 11.24 -10.92 -2.67
CA ASP A 191 12.71 -10.94 -2.63
C ASP A 191 13.31 -10.41 -1.32
N GLY A 192 12.47 -9.89 -0.41
CA GLY A 192 12.91 -9.45 0.91
C GLY A 192 13.41 -8.03 0.94
N TYR A 193 12.77 -7.13 0.18
CA TYR A 193 13.01 -5.70 0.32
C TYR A 193 11.77 -5.01 0.89
N LEU A 194 12.01 -3.93 1.63
CA LEU A 194 11.01 -2.98 2.11
C LEU A 194 11.39 -1.60 1.58
N ALA A 195 10.45 -0.94 0.90
CA ALA A 195 10.53 0.46 0.52
C ALA A 195 9.59 1.28 1.41
N VAL A 196 10.12 2.35 2.01
CA VAL A 196 9.35 3.28 2.83
C VAL A 196 9.40 4.67 2.23
N GLY A 197 8.23 5.19 1.88
CA GLY A 197 8.06 6.57 1.45
C GLY A 197 8.08 7.54 2.63
N CYS A 198 8.87 8.59 2.49
CA CYS A 198 8.90 9.74 3.38
C CYS A 198 8.57 10.99 2.58
N ARG A 199 7.27 11.31 2.48
CA ARG A 199 6.75 12.30 1.52
C ARG A 199 7.41 13.68 1.61
N TYR A 200 7.79 14.10 2.81
CA TYR A 200 8.32 15.44 3.06
C TYR A 200 9.74 15.43 3.60
N PHE A 201 10.41 14.27 3.59
CA PHE A 201 11.80 14.15 4.01
C PHE A 201 12.75 14.76 2.97
N PRO A 202 13.76 15.55 3.36
CA PRO A 202 13.77 16.58 4.38
C PRO A 202 13.18 17.93 3.89
N SER A 203 12.42 17.92 2.79
CA SER A 203 11.52 19.02 2.34
C SER A 203 10.83 18.69 1.01
N ARG A 204 11.39 17.74 0.24
CA ARG A 204 10.90 17.36 -1.10
C ARG A 204 10.45 15.90 -1.21
N GLY A 205 10.87 15.07 -0.28
CA GLY A 205 10.53 13.67 -0.18
C GLY A 205 11.71 12.74 -0.48
N ALA A 206 11.68 11.55 0.11
CA ALA A 206 12.64 10.49 -0.10
C ALA A 206 11.98 9.10 0.00
N VAL A 207 12.70 8.07 -0.44
CA VAL A 207 12.38 6.68 -0.18
C VAL A 207 13.55 6.00 0.52
N PHE A 208 13.27 5.32 1.62
CA PHE A 208 14.24 4.51 2.35
C PHE A 208 14.03 3.05 1.98
N LEU A 209 15.13 2.38 1.63
CA LEU A 209 15.16 0.97 1.26
C LEU A 209 15.83 0.16 2.34
N TYR A 210 15.22 -0.99 2.64
CA TYR A 210 15.70 -1.96 3.61
C TYR A 210 15.69 -3.35 3.00
N SER A 211 16.64 -4.20 3.40
CA SER A 211 16.59 -5.64 3.21
C SER A 211 16.01 -6.30 4.44
N LEU A 212 15.14 -7.29 4.24
CA LEU A 212 14.43 -8.01 5.28
C LEU A 212 15.08 -9.38 5.49
N ASN A 213 15.28 -9.75 6.75
CA ASN A 213 15.61 -11.11 7.10
C ASN A 213 14.41 -12.02 6.76
N SER A 214 14.63 -13.08 5.98
CA SER A 214 13.55 -13.96 5.51
C SER A 214 12.84 -14.72 6.63
N VAL A 215 13.52 -14.96 7.75
CA VAL A 215 12.99 -15.70 8.89
C VAL A 215 12.34 -14.77 9.90
N THR A 216 13.06 -13.74 10.35
CA THR A 216 12.58 -12.87 11.43
C THR A 216 11.77 -11.68 10.94
N GLY A 217 11.90 -11.27 9.68
CA GLY A 217 11.29 -10.04 9.16
C GLY A 217 12.04 -8.77 9.56
N ALA A 218 13.15 -8.86 10.30
CA ALA A 218 13.92 -7.69 10.71
C ALA A 218 14.55 -6.97 9.50
N ALA A 219 14.44 -5.64 9.49
CA ALA A 219 14.94 -4.77 8.45
C ALA A 219 16.36 -4.25 8.72
N THR A 220 17.19 -4.27 7.69
CA THR A 220 18.52 -3.65 7.65
C THR A 220 18.53 -2.57 6.57
N PHE A 221 18.98 -1.36 6.91
CA PHE A 221 19.02 -0.24 5.97
C PHE A 221 19.97 -0.52 4.81
N VAL A 222 19.51 -0.25 3.59
CA VAL A 222 20.27 -0.47 2.35
C VAL A 222 20.65 0.86 1.71
N ALA A 223 19.65 1.70 1.44
CA ALA A 223 19.87 2.95 0.70
C ALA A 223 18.76 3.96 0.97
N ARG A 224 19.08 5.23 0.71
CA ARG A 224 18.09 6.31 0.61
C ARG A 224 18.10 6.85 -0.82
N ILE A 225 16.91 7.05 -1.37
CA ILE A 225 16.70 7.69 -2.67
C ILE A 225 16.06 9.05 -2.41
N ASP A 226 16.77 10.12 -2.74
CA ASP A 226 16.29 11.49 -2.59
C ASP A 226 15.62 12.00 -3.87
N SER A 227 14.66 12.92 -3.72
CA SER A 227 14.02 13.60 -4.86
C SER A 227 15.03 14.38 -5.70
N SER A 228 14.95 14.26 -7.03
CA SER A 228 15.71 15.08 -7.99
C SER A 228 15.06 16.44 -8.30
N GLY A 229 14.06 16.87 -7.53
CA GLY A 229 13.46 18.21 -7.66
C GLY A 229 11.94 18.28 -7.49
N GLN A 230 11.24 17.15 -7.39
CA GLN A 230 9.78 17.13 -7.20
C GLN A 230 9.38 17.19 -5.73
N TYR A 231 8.28 17.87 -5.42
CA TYR A 231 7.66 17.82 -4.10
C TYR A 231 6.88 16.52 -3.91
N SER A 232 6.76 16.07 -2.66
CA SER A 232 6.04 14.83 -2.33
C SER A 232 6.63 13.58 -2.99
N PHE A 233 7.95 13.51 -3.22
CA PHE A 233 8.61 12.27 -3.64
C PHE A 233 8.51 11.21 -2.53
N GLY A 234 8.29 9.96 -2.89
CA GLY A 234 7.96 8.92 -1.89
C GLY A 234 6.53 9.02 -1.36
N ARG A 235 5.65 9.79 -2.02
CA ARG A 235 4.22 9.86 -1.65
C ARG A 235 3.52 8.51 -1.77
N ALA A 236 3.92 7.73 -2.75
CA ALA A 236 3.51 6.35 -2.89
C ALA A 236 4.69 5.56 -3.46
N VAL A 237 4.80 4.32 -3.01
CA VAL A 237 5.84 3.40 -3.42
C VAL A 237 5.18 2.06 -3.75
N ALA A 238 5.72 1.37 -4.73
CA ALA A 238 5.38 -0.01 -4.99
C ALA A 238 6.63 -0.75 -5.42
N LEU A 239 6.73 -2.00 -5.00
CA LEU A 239 7.95 -2.78 -5.11
C LEU A 239 7.63 -4.17 -5.61
N SER A 240 8.45 -4.64 -6.53
CA SER A 240 8.25 -5.87 -7.25
C SER A 240 9.11 -7.01 -6.66
N GLY A 241 8.70 -8.26 -6.86
CA GLY A 241 9.52 -9.45 -6.61
C GLY A 241 10.65 -9.68 -7.63
N ASN A 242 11.09 -8.63 -8.32
CA ASN A 242 12.34 -8.65 -9.10
C ASN A 242 13.16 -7.36 -8.93
N GLY A 243 12.90 -6.62 -7.84
CA GLY A 243 13.62 -5.40 -7.49
C GLY A 243 13.24 -4.14 -8.29
N LEU A 244 12.21 -4.17 -9.15
CA LEU A 244 11.64 -2.96 -9.74
C LEU A 244 10.88 -2.17 -8.66
N LEU A 245 11.40 -0.98 -8.35
CA LEU A 245 10.77 -0.01 -7.46
C LEU A 245 10.17 1.11 -8.29
N ALA A 246 8.93 1.47 -7.99
CA ALA A 246 8.35 2.71 -8.45
C ALA A 246 8.05 3.66 -7.31
N VAL A 247 8.30 4.93 -7.58
CA VAL A 247 8.13 6.01 -6.62
C VAL A 247 7.36 7.15 -7.26
N ALA A 248 6.25 7.55 -6.65
CA ALA A 248 5.56 8.79 -7.04
C ALA A 248 6.23 10.02 -6.41
N GLY A 249 6.31 11.08 -7.21
CA GLY A 249 6.70 12.41 -6.75
C GLY A 249 6.28 13.49 -7.74
N GLY A 250 5.70 14.60 -7.24
CA GLY A 250 5.23 15.69 -8.09
C GLY A 250 4.29 15.18 -9.18
N ALA A 251 4.60 15.48 -10.44
CA ALA A 251 3.92 15.07 -11.68
C ALA A 251 4.39 13.72 -12.29
N TYR A 252 5.22 12.96 -11.57
CA TYR A 252 5.98 11.86 -12.15
C TYR A 252 5.95 10.57 -11.32
N THR A 253 6.15 9.45 -12.01
CA THR A 253 6.50 8.15 -11.41
C THR A 253 7.92 7.79 -11.83
N TYR A 254 8.79 7.57 -10.87
CA TYR A 254 10.20 7.25 -11.07
C TYR A 254 10.41 5.75 -10.92
N LEU A 255 11.11 5.13 -11.86
CA LEU A 255 11.43 3.70 -11.83
C LEU A 255 12.90 3.48 -11.51
N TYR A 256 13.14 2.54 -10.61
CA TYR A 256 14.46 2.12 -10.16
C TYR A 256 14.55 0.59 -10.21
N SER A 257 15.73 0.07 -10.55
CA SER A 257 16.08 -1.32 -10.31
C SER A 257 16.89 -1.40 -9.02
N ILE A 258 16.48 -2.28 -8.13
CA ILE A 258 17.17 -2.64 -6.89
C ILE A 258 17.82 -3.99 -7.12
N THR A 259 19.10 -4.03 -6.85
CA THR A 259 19.92 -5.25 -6.92
C THR A 259 20.70 -5.37 -5.61
N ALA A 260 21.30 -6.55 -5.37
CA ALA A 260 22.22 -6.73 -4.26
C ALA A 260 23.39 -5.73 -4.26
N THR A 261 23.77 -5.20 -5.44
CA THR A 261 24.86 -4.23 -5.61
C THR A 261 24.45 -2.77 -5.49
N GLY A 262 23.15 -2.48 -5.33
CA GLY A 262 22.63 -1.13 -5.13
C GLY A 262 21.44 -0.79 -6.03
N THR A 263 21.10 0.50 -6.06
CA THR A 263 19.93 1.03 -6.77
C THR A 263 20.33 1.77 -8.04
N THR A 264 19.71 1.45 -9.17
CA THR A 264 19.93 2.10 -10.47
C THR A 264 18.64 2.78 -10.94
N SER A 265 18.70 4.07 -11.30
CA SER A 265 17.55 4.75 -11.93
C SER A 265 17.36 4.26 -13.36
N LEU A 266 16.14 3.88 -13.72
CA LEU A 266 15.80 3.34 -15.04
C LEU A 266 15.20 4.40 -15.95
N THR A 267 14.06 4.96 -15.53
CA THR A 267 13.32 5.97 -16.32
C THR A 267 12.33 6.73 -15.44
N THR A 268 11.77 7.80 -15.99
CA THR A 268 10.72 8.59 -15.37
C THR A 268 9.51 8.61 -16.29
N LEU A 269 8.35 8.27 -15.74
CA LEU A 269 7.07 8.32 -16.43
C LEU A 269 6.35 9.62 -16.05
N SER A 270 6.00 10.43 -17.05
CA SER A 270 5.22 11.64 -16.85
C SER A 270 3.73 11.35 -16.80
N SER A 271 3.03 12.02 -15.90
CA SER A 271 1.57 12.13 -15.97
C SER A 271 1.17 13.51 -16.48
N SER A 272 -0.05 13.63 -17.03
CA SER A 272 -0.56 14.91 -17.53
C SER A 272 -0.95 15.92 -16.44
N SER A 273 -0.71 15.62 -15.16
CA SER A 273 -1.23 16.40 -14.04
C SER A 273 -0.16 16.82 -13.02
N SER A 274 -0.44 17.90 -12.29
CA SER A 274 0.45 18.49 -11.28
C SER A 274 0.47 17.75 -9.93
N SER A 275 -0.28 16.64 -9.78
CA SER A 275 -0.38 15.90 -8.50
C SER A 275 -0.72 14.39 -8.61
N PRO A 276 -0.04 13.57 -9.44
CA PRO A 276 -0.21 12.12 -9.49
C PRO A 276 0.11 11.41 -8.19
N VAL A 277 -0.74 10.45 -7.86
CA VAL A 277 -0.47 9.42 -6.85
C VAL A 277 -0.04 8.18 -7.66
N ALA A 278 1.13 7.61 -7.41
CA ALA A 278 1.40 6.28 -7.94
C ALA A 278 0.55 5.31 -7.12
N PHE A 279 -0.16 4.39 -7.78
CA PHE A 279 -1.12 3.52 -7.12
C PHE A 279 -0.76 2.04 -7.30
N GLY A 280 0.42 1.70 -7.82
CA GLY A 280 0.85 0.31 -7.91
C GLY A 280 1.88 0.06 -9.00
N VAL A 281 2.79 -0.87 -8.76
CA VAL A 281 3.59 -1.47 -9.82
C VAL A 281 3.54 -2.97 -9.74
N SER A 282 3.44 -3.59 -10.90
CA SER A 282 3.47 -5.03 -11.06
C SER A 282 4.90 -5.47 -11.34
N ALA A 283 5.33 -6.48 -10.58
CA ALA A 283 6.46 -7.32 -10.91
C ALA A 283 6.07 -8.23 -12.05
N ALA A 284 6.63 -8.02 -13.23
CA ALA A 284 6.58 -9.05 -14.24
C ALA A 284 7.96 -9.21 -14.89
N PRO A 285 8.23 -10.36 -15.53
CA PRO A 285 9.47 -10.60 -16.25
C PRO A 285 9.72 -9.55 -17.34
N SER A 286 10.95 -9.49 -17.83
CA SER A 286 11.55 -8.42 -18.65
C SER A 286 10.81 -7.97 -19.92
N ASP A 287 9.71 -8.59 -20.34
CA ASP A 287 8.88 -8.15 -21.49
C ASP A 287 7.39 -8.01 -21.13
N GLN A 288 7.05 -8.04 -19.83
CA GLN A 288 5.68 -7.95 -19.31
C GLN A 288 5.59 -7.01 -18.10
N GLN A 289 6.60 -6.18 -17.81
CA GLN A 289 6.55 -5.27 -16.65
C GLN A 289 5.44 -4.24 -16.83
N TYR A 290 4.50 -4.18 -15.88
CA TYR A 290 3.42 -3.19 -15.87
C TYR A 290 3.57 -2.23 -14.70
N VAL A 291 3.47 -0.94 -14.98
CA VAL A 291 3.43 0.11 -13.98
C VAL A 291 2.06 0.78 -14.04
N VAL A 292 1.34 0.75 -12.92
CA VAL A 292 0.01 1.34 -12.80
C VAL A 292 0.09 2.58 -11.93
N HIS A 293 0.20 3.74 -12.54
CA HIS A 293 0.11 5.01 -11.81
C HIS A 293 -1.17 5.73 -12.19
N SER A 294 -1.61 6.67 -11.37
CA SER A 294 -2.77 7.48 -11.72
C SER A 294 -2.55 8.95 -11.40
N SER A 295 -3.26 9.80 -12.12
CA SER A 295 -3.12 11.24 -12.01
C SER A 295 -4.46 11.89 -11.73
N TYR A 296 -4.45 12.82 -10.77
CA TYR A 296 -5.60 13.67 -10.51
C TYR A 296 -5.52 14.94 -11.36
N THR A 297 -6.52 15.21 -12.19
CA THR A 297 -6.64 16.46 -12.94
C THR A 297 -7.61 17.39 -12.21
N GLY A 298 -7.14 18.42 -11.49
CA GLY A 298 -8.02 19.47 -10.96
C GLY A 298 -8.61 20.32 -12.09
N SER A 299 -9.74 21.04 -11.99
CA SER A 299 -10.51 21.52 -10.83
C SER A 299 -12.04 21.60 -11.06
N THR A 300 -12.60 20.88 -12.05
CA THR A 300 -14.06 20.89 -12.32
C THR A 300 -14.63 19.54 -12.77
N SER A 301 -13.77 18.57 -13.12
CA SER A 301 -14.17 17.22 -13.52
C SER A 301 -13.52 16.21 -12.58
N SER A 302 -14.34 15.45 -11.86
CA SER A 302 -13.96 14.33 -10.98
C SER A 302 -13.36 13.14 -11.76
N GLN A 303 -12.39 13.39 -12.63
CA GLN A 303 -11.76 12.40 -13.48
C GLN A 303 -10.43 11.97 -12.86
N GLN A 304 -10.29 10.67 -12.68
CA GLN A 304 -9.00 10.03 -12.39
C GLN A 304 -8.54 9.34 -13.66
N VAL A 305 -7.30 9.60 -14.06
CA VAL A 305 -6.71 8.91 -15.20
C VAL A 305 -5.78 7.84 -14.66
N VAL A 306 -6.06 6.58 -15.00
CA VAL A 306 -5.18 5.45 -14.72
C VAL A 306 -4.31 5.22 -15.94
N TYR A 307 -3.02 5.09 -15.71
CA TYR A 307 -2.02 4.81 -16.73
C TYR A 307 -1.53 3.39 -16.50
N LEU A 308 -1.63 2.57 -17.53
CA LEU A 308 -0.98 1.27 -17.59
C LEU A 308 0.24 1.42 -18.49
N SER A 309 1.43 1.38 -17.89
CA SER A 309 2.69 1.48 -18.63
C SER A 309 3.29 0.09 -18.77
N HIS A 310 3.44 -0.38 -20.01
CA HIS A 310 3.99 -1.69 -20.33
C HIS A 310 5.42 -1.55 -20.84
N TYR A 311 6.35 -2.35 -20.31
CA TYR A 311 7.72 -2.41 -20.80
C TYR A 311 7.86 -3.34 -22.01
N ASN A 312 8.48 -2.85 -23.06
CA ASN A 312 8.90 -3.64 -24.21
C ASN A 312 10.41 -3.48 -24.41
N SER A 313 11.16 -4.58 -24.55
CA SER A 313 12.62 -4.56 -24.72
C SER A 313 13.13 -3.75 -25.92
N THR A 314 12.29 -3.50 -26.93
CA THR A 314 12.64 -2.72 -28.12
C THR A 314 12.28 -1.23 -27.98
N THR A 315 11.16 -0.91 -27.34
CA THR A 315 10.62 0.48 -27.29
C THR A 315 10.68 1.13 -25.91
N GLY A 316 11.12 0.39 -24.88
CA GLY A 316 11.04 0.82 -23.48
C GLY A 316 9.59 0.83 -22.96
N TYR A 317 9.32 1.61 -21.91
CA TYR A 317 7.97 1.75 -21.35
C TYR A 317 7.08 2.58 -22.28
N THR A 318 5.92 2.04 -22.64
CA THR A 318 4.84 2.73 -23.35
C THR A 318 3.60 2.78 -22.48
N SER A 319 3.00 3.96 -22.29
CA SER A 319 1.82 4.14 -21.44
C SER A 319 0.53 4.19 -22.26
N THR A 320 -0.46 3.41 -21.85
CA THR A 320 -1.84 3.52 -22.30
C THR A 320 -2.66 4.13 -21.16
N THR A 321 -3.55 5.08 -21.48
CA THR A 321 -4.42 5.74 -20.49
C THR A 321 -5.83 5.18 -20.54
N GLN A 322 -6.41 4.96 -19.37
CA GLN A 322 -7.84 4.75 -19.22
C GLN A 322 -8.39 5.83 -18.27
N THR A 323 -9.37 6.61 -18.75
CA THR A 323 -10.06 7.58 -17.92
C THR A 323 -11.14 6.87 -17.11
N VAL A 324 -10.99 6.87 -15.79
CA VAL A 324 -12.03 6.38 -14.88
C VAL A 324 -12.85 7.58 -14.42
N TYR A 325 -14.13 7.57 -14.78
CA TYR A 325 -15.08 8.61 -14.38
C TYR A 325 -15.60 8.30 -12.97
N ARG A 326 -15.53 9.28 -12.06
CA ARG A 326 -16.37 9.25 -10.87
C ARG A 326 -17.81 9.51 -11.34
N PRO A 327 -18.79 8.62 -11.07
CA PRO A 327 -20.18 8.95 -11.28
C PRO A 327 -20.53 10.20 -10.42
N PRO A 328 -21.37 11.12 -10.93
CA PRO A 328 -21.80 12.27 -10.13
C PRO A 328 -22.43 11.78 -8.83
N ASP A 329 -22.12 12.48 -7.72
CA ASP A 329 -22.62 12.11 -6.39
C ASP A 329 -24.16 12.00 -6.43
N GLY A 330 -24.70 10.81 -6.11
CA GLY A 330 -26.16 10.60 -5.99
C GLY A 330 -26.79 9.53 -6.89
N VAL A 331 -26.03 8.67 -7.57
CA VAL A 331 -26.60 7.47 -8.21
C VAL A 331 -26.19 6.23 -7.40
N ASN A 332 -27.17 5.70 -6.65
CA ASN A 332 -27.08 4.45 -5.89
C ASN A 332 -26.79 3.23 -6.77
#